data_AF-A0A7K6X345-F1
#
_entry.id   AF-A0A7K6X345-F1
#
_cell.length_a   1.000
_cell.length_b   1.000
_cell.length_c   1.000
_cell.angle_alpha   90.00
_cell.angle_beta   90.00
_cell.angle_gamma   90.00
#
_symmetry.space_group_name_H-M   'P 1'
#
loop_
_entity.id
_entity.type
_entity.pdbx_description
1 polymer ?
#
loop_
_entity_poly.entity_id
_entity_poly.type
_entity_poly.pdbx_seq_one_letter_code
_entity_poly.pdbx_strand_id
1 'polypeptide(L)'
;QELPPTLRYSKILTMGHEIPNRKTILRFKYLVKKFLTANKDNDKLIGVHCTHGLNRTGYLVCRYLIDVEGMEPNAAIELFNKSRGHPIERTNYIQDLQKR
;
A
#
# COMPACT_ATOMS: atom_id res chain seq x y z
N GLN A 1 14.37 -10.33 15.49
CA GLN A 1 15.42 -10.02 14.49
C GLN A 1 15.35 -8.53 14.21
N GLU A 2 16.43 -7.80 14.47
CA GLU A 2 16.49 -6.36 14.18
C GLU A 2 16.72 -6.14 12.68
N LEU A 3 16.09 -5.11 12.12
CA LEU A 3 16.27 -4.75 10.72
C LEU A 3 17.67 -4.14 10.52
N PRO A 4 18.30 -4.32 9.34
CA PRO A 4 19.59 -3.70 9.07
C PRO A 4 19.55 -2.19 9.33
N PRO A 5 20.60 -1.57 9.89
CA PRO A 5 20.61 -0.14 10.20
C PRO A 5 20.48 0.76 8.96
N THR A 6 20.77 0.21 7.78
CA THR A 6 20.60 0.87 6.49
C THR A 6 19.15 0.88 5.98
N LEU A 7 18.27 0.07 6.57
CA LEU A 7 16.86 -0.04 6.19
C LEU A 7 16.00 0.91 7.02
N ARG A 8 15.37 1.87 6.34
CA ARG A 8 14.40 2.76 7.00
C ARG A 8 13.11 1.99 7.28
N TYR A 9 12.68 2.00 8.54
CA TYR A 9 11.45 1.37 8.99
C TYR A 9 10.40 2.41 9.39
N SER A 10 9.13 2.11 9.14
CA SER A 10 8.00 2.91 9.60
C SER A 10 6.80 2.02 9.88
N LYS A 11 6.30 2.07 11.12
CA LYS A 11 5.10 1.32 11.53
C LYS A 11 3.86 2.18 11.37
N ILE A 12 2.89 1.69 10.58
CA ILE A 12 1.56 2.29 10.45
C ILE A 12 0.55 1.28 10.97
N LEU A 13 0.02 1.52 12.17
CA LEU A 13 -1.01 0.66 12.74
C LEU A 13 -2.27 0.73 11.88
N THR A 14 -2.67 -0.43 11.37
CA THR A 14 -3.81 -0.58 10.46
C THR A 14 -4.68 -1.71 10.98
N MET A 15 -5.88 -1.34 11.46
CA MET A 15 -6.87 -2.30 11.94
C MET A 15 -7.23 -3.27 10.82
N GLY A 16 -7.39 -4.54 11.19
CA GLY A 16 -7.88 -5.56 10.27
C GLY A 16 -9.40 -5.42 10.06
N HIS A 17 -9.89 -5.94 8.93
CA HIS A 17 -11.30 -6.06 8.57
C HIS A 17 -12.04 -4.76 8.28
N GLU A 18 -11.64 -3.63 8.88
CA GLU A 18 -12.18 -2.31 8.61
C GLU A 18 -11.40 -1.58 7.54
N ILE A 19 -12.07 -0.66 6.83
CA ILE A 19 -11.41 0.24 5.89
C ILE A 19 -10.41 1.11 6.67
N PRO A 20 -9.12 1.13 6.29
CA PRO A 20 -8.15 2.02 6.92
C PRO A 20 -8.65 3.47 6.93
N ASN A 21 -8.65 4.08 8.11
CA ASN A 21 -9.16 5.44 8.25
C ASN A 21 -8.32 6.46 7.48
N ARG A 22 -8.88 7.66 7.29
CA ARG A 22 -8.23 8.76 6.55
C ARG A 22 -6.83 9.09 7.05
N LYS A 23 -6.60 9.05 8.37
CA LYS A 23 -5.28 9.34 8.96
C LYS A 23 -4.24 8.29 8.54
N THR A 24 -4.61 7.01 8.56
CA THR A 24 -3.75 5.90 8.10
C THR A 24 -3.44 6.03 6.61
N ILE A 25 -4.45 6.30 5.77
CA ILE A 25 -4.27 6.48 4.32
C ILE A 25 -3.32 7.66 4.03
N LEU A 26 -3.57 8.83 4.64
CA LEU A 26 -2.72 10.01 4.45
C LEU A 26 -1.29 9.77 4.94
N ARG A 27 -1.12 9.08 6.07
CA ARG A 27 0.21 8.74 6.60
C ARG A 27 0.97 7.83 5.64
N PHE A 28 0.30 6.83 5.07
CA PHE A 28 0.91 5.94 4.08
C PHE A 28 1.35 6.73 2.83
N LYS A 29 0.46 7.53 2.24
CA LYS A 29 0.78 8.38 1.08
C LYS A 29 1.95 9.31 1.34
N TYR A 30 1.96 9.99 2.49
CA TYR A 30 3.05 10.88 2.87
C TYR A 30 4.39 10.15 2.93
N LEU A 31 4.43 8.96 3.55
CA LEU A 31 5.68 8.20 3.68
C LEU A 31 6.18 7.68 2.33
N VAL A 32 5.28 7.19 1.47
CA VAL A 32 5.62 6.76 0.10
C VAL A 32 6.18 7.93 -0.70
N LYS A 33 5.46 9.06 -0.76
CA LYS A 33 5.91 10.24 -1.51
C LYS A 33 7.23 10.81 -0.99
N LYS A 34 7.39 10.86 0.34
CA LYS A 34 8.65 11.29 0.98
C LYS A 34 9.82 10.38 0.58
N PHE A 35 9.60 9.07 0.56
CA PHE A 35 10.63 8.12 0.17
C PHE A 35 11.00 8.27 -1.31
N LEU A 36 10.01 8.32 -2.20
CA LEU A 36 10.24 8.49 -3.65
C LEU A 36 10.98 9.79 -3.95
N THR A 37 10.57 10.91 -3.32
CA THR A 37 11.24 12.21 -3.49
C THR A 37 12.71 12.16 -3.04
N ALA A 38 12.99 11.49 -1.92
CA ALA A 38 14.34 11.39 -1.38
C ALA A 38 15.24 10.37 -2.11
N ASN A 39 14.66 9.52 -2.96
CA ASN A 39 15.35 8.44 -3.68
C ASN A 39 15.11 8.51 -5.19
N LYS A 40 14.79 9.68 -5.74
CA LYS A 40 14.49 9.88 -7.17
C LYS A 40 15.62 9.46 -8.12
N ASP A 41 16.86 9.41 -7.62
CA ASP A 41 18.07 9.12 -8.39
C ASP A 41 18.56 7.66 -8.20
N ASN A 42 17.70 6.76 -7.71
CA ASN A 42 18.02 5.33 -7.57
C ASN A 42 16.76 4.44 -7.65
N ASP A 43 16.98 3.12 -7.76
CA ASP A 43 15.91 2.13 -7.89
C ASP A 43 15.55 1.43 -6.57
N LYS A 44 15.76 2.08 -5.41
CA LYS A 44 15.40 1.48 -4.13
C LYS A 44 13.88 1.32 -4.04
N LEU A 45 13.47 0.16 -3.50
CA LEU A 45 12.07 -0.21 -3.38
C LEU A 45 11.53 0.04 -1.96
N ILE A 46 10.21 0.27 -1.89
CA ILE A 46 9.46 0.30 -0.63
C ILE A 46 8.84 -1.07 -0.40
N GLY A 47 9.30 -1.78 0.62
CA GLY A 47 8.65 -2.99 1.10
C GLY A 47 7.43 -2.65 1.96
N VAL A 48 6.25 -3.16 1.58
CA VAL A 48 5.00 -3.00 2.35
C VAL A 48 4.50 -4.36 2.79
N HIS A 49 4.31 -4.55 4.10
CA HIS A 49 3.77 -5.80 4.62
C HIS A 49 2.73 -5.56 5.72
N CYS A 50 1.86 -6.56 5.90
CA CYS A 50 1.03 -6.72 7.08
C CYS A 50 1.31 -8.11 7.67
N THR A 51 0.31 -8.81 8.22
CA THR A 51 0.49 -10.20 8.67
C THR A 51 0.70 -11.15 7.49
N HIS A 52 -0.20 -11.10 6.49
CA HIS A 52 -0.14 -12.00 5.31
C HIS A 52 0.33 -11.29 4.02
N GLY A 53 0.57 -9.97 4.10
CA GLY A 53 0.97 -9.16 2.94
C GLY A 53 -0.08 -9.12 1.82
N LEU A 54 -1.35 -9.35 2.13
CA LEU A 54 -2.42 -9.49 1.14
C LEU A 54 -3.45 -8.37 1.27
N ASN A 55 -4.35 -8.46 2.25
CA ASN A 55 -5.52 -7.58 2.33
C ASN A 55 -5.18 -6.11 2.66
N ARG A 56 -4.60 -5.83 3.84
CA ARG A 56 -4.25 -4.44 4.24
C ARG A 56 -3.16 -3.84 3.37
N THR A 57 -2.19 -4.66 2.96
CA THR A 57 -1.13 -4.28 2.04
C THR A 57 -1.71 -3.87 0.69
N GLY A 58 -2.50 -4.77 0.07
CA GLY A 58 -3.13 -4.52 -1.22
C GLY A 58 -4.03 -3.30 -1.18
N TYR A 59 -4.84 -3.13 -0.13
CA TYR A 59 -5.66 -1.94 0.01
C TYR A 59 -4.84 -0.65 0.01
N LEU A 60 -3.81 -0.53 0.85
CA LEU A 60 -3.02 0.71 0.94
C LEU A 60 -2.20 0.97 -0.34
N VAL A 61 -1.65 -0.07 -0.96
CA VAL A 61 -0.92 0.05 -2.22
C VAL A 61 -1.85 0.49 -3.36
N CYS A 62 -2.98 -0.20 -3.56
CA CYS A 62 -3.95 0.17 -4.59
C CYS A 62 -4.48 1.58 -4.34
N ARG A 63 -4.78 1.93 -3.09
CA ARG A 63 -5.27 3.26 -2.73
C ARG A 63 -4.26 4.36 -3.01
N TYR A 64 -2.96 4.06 -2.92
CA TYR A 64 -1.92 5.01 -3.35
C TYR A 64 -1.89 5.15 -4.87
N LEU A 65 -1.90 4.03 -5.61
CA LEU A 65 -1.87 4.05 -7.08
C LEU A 65 -3.07 4.80 -7.67
N ILE A 66 -4.27 4.62 -7.09
CA ILE A 66 -5.47 5.33 -7.53
C ILE A 66 -5.38 6.81 -7.19
N ASP A 67 -5.24 7.14 -5.91
CA ASP A 67 -5.39 8.53 -5.47
C ASP A 67 -4.19 9.43 -5.81
N VAL A 68 -3.00 8.86 -6.09
CA VAL A 68 -1.76 9.63 -6.30
C VAL A 68 -1.23 9.47 -7.72
N GLU A 69 -1.23 8.26 -8.26
CA GLU A 69 -0.75 7.99 -9.63
C GLU A 69 -1.89 8.06 -10.67
N GLY A 70 -3.15 8.22 -10.24
CA GLY A 70 -4.30 8.35 -11.13
C GLY A 70 -4.70 7.06 -11.84
N MET A 71 -4.29 5.90 -11.31
CA MET A 71 -4.59 4.61 -11.91
C MET A 71 -6.07 4.25 -11.74
N GLU A 72 -6.68 3.65 -12.76
CA GLU A 72 -8.05 3.12 -12.65
C GLU A 72 -8.12 2.04 -11.55
N PRO A 73 -9.18 2.03 -10.70
CA PRO A 73 -9.26 1.11 -9.57
C PRO A 73 -9.06 -0.38 -9.85
N ASN A 74 -9.72 -0.93 -10.88
CA ASN A 74 -9.59 -2.34 -11.22
C ASN A 74 -8.20 -2.67 -11.76
N ALA A 75 -7.60 -1.77 -12.56
CA ALA A 75 -6.23 -1.91 -13.02
C ALA A 75 -5.22 -1.93 -11.85
N ALA A 76 -5.42 -1.07 -10.84
CA ALA A 76 -4.58 -1.08 -9.64
C ALA A 76 -4.69 -2.38 -8.83
N ILE A 77 -5.92 -2.90 -8.68
CA ILE A 77 -6.18 -4.17 -7.99
C ILE A 77 -5.57 -5.34 -8.76
N GLU A 78 -5.77 -5.40 -10.08
CA GLU A 78 -5.23 -6.46 -10.94
C GLU A 78 -3.70 -6.46 -10.90
N LEU A 79 -3.08 -5.28 -11.03
CA LEU A 79 -1.63 -5.13 -10.96
C LEU A 79 -1.09 -5.65 -9.62
N PHE A 80 -1.70 -5.25 -8.50
CA PHE A 80 -1.30 -5.74 -7.19
C PHE A 80 -1.44 -7.27 -7.09
N ASN A 81 -2.60 -7.82 -7.48
CA ASN A 81 -2.86 -9.25 -7.41
C ASN A 81 -1.86 -10.06 -8.23
N LYS A 82 -1.56 -9.60 -9.45
CA LYS A 82 -0.58 -10.22 -10.35
C LYS A 82 0.82 -10.18 -9.76
N SER A 83 1.27 -9.03 -9.27
CA SER A 83 2.60 -8.89 -8.67
C SER A 83 2.74 -9.64 -7.35
N ARG A 84 1.66 -9.77 -6.57
CA ARG A 84 1.67 -10.48 -5.28
C ARG A 84 1.54 -12.00 -5.43
N GLY A 85 0.91 -12.47 -6.51
CA GLY A 85 0.61 -13.88 -6.76
C GLY A 85 -0.66 -14.40 -6.06
N HIS A 86 -1.38 -13.53 -5.32
CA HIS A 86 -2.64 -13.87 -4.65
C HIS A 86 -3.59 -12.68 -4.72
N PRO A 87 -4.90 -12.90 -4.96
CA PRO A 87 -5.88 -11.83 -5.01
C PRO A 87 -6.21 -11.28 -3.62
N ILE A 88 -6.50 -9.99 -3.53
CA ILE A 88 -7.14 -9.41 -2.34
C ILE A 88 -8.47 -10.17 -2.10
N GLU A 89 -8.72 -10.59 -0.86
CA GLU A 89 -9.88 -11.42 -0.50
C GLU A 89 -11.00 -10.61 0.15
N ARG A 90 -10.65 -9.48 0.78
CA ARG A 90 -11.60 -8.66 1.54
C ARG A 90 -12.49 -7.88 0.57
N THR A 91 -13.72 -8.34 0.42
CA THR A 91 -14.74 -7.75 -0.45
C THR A 91 -15.00 -6.29 -0.14
N ASN A 92 -15.07 -5.90 1.13
CA ASN A 92 -15.24 -4.50 1.51
C ASN A 92 -14.08 -3.60 1.06
N TYR A 93 -12.85 -4.13 1.02
CA TYR A 93 -11.68 -3.40 0.55
C TYR A 93 -11.76 -3.17 -0.96
N ILE A 94 -12.10 -4.22 -1.70
CA ILE A 94 -12.29 -4.15 -3.16
C ILE A 94 -13.39 -3.15 -3.51
N GLN A 95 -14.54 -3.25 -2.86
CA GLN A 95 -15.68 -2.35 -3.10
C GLN A 95 -15.38 -0.89 -2.76
N ASP A 96 -14.60 -0.63 -1.71
CA ASP A 96 -14.18 0.74 -1.39
C ASP A 96 -13.23 1.30 -2.46
N LEU A 97 -12.28 0.49 -2.94
CA LEU A 97 -11.33 0.89 -3.98
C LEU A 97 -12.03 1.17 -5.31
N GLN A 98 -12.97 0.31 -5.73
CA GLN A 98 -13.73 0.46 -6.98
C GLN A 98 -14.61 1.71 -7.02
N LYS A 99 -14.89 2.32 -5.87
CA LYS A 99 -15.66 3.57 -5.74
C LYS A 99 -14.77 4.82 -5.70
N ARG A 100 -13.46 4.68 -5.90
CA ARG A 100 -12.50 5.79 -5.89
C ARG A 100 -12.30 6.38 -7.26
#